data_AF-A0A914LEC0-F1
#
_entry.id   AF-A0A914LEC0-F1
#
_cell.length_a   1.000
_cell.length_b   1.000
_cell.length_c   1.000
_cell.angle_alpha   90.00
_cell.angle_beta   90.00
_cell.angle_gamma   90.00
#
_symmetry.space_group_name_H-M   'P 1'
#
loop_
_entity.id
_entity.type
_entity.pdbx_description
1 polymer ?
#
loop_
_entity_poly.entity_id
_entity_poly.type
_entity_poly.pdbx_seq_one_letter_code
_entity_poly.pdbx_strand_id
1 'polypeptide(L)'
;MHSRSGMANRFKKDTMDLMESVGAPLDNDSYDAEEWIPSVVEYWNLLNKGWFKVFIFGDLGDKPIYKYGPDNFDNSIILYYTKEHFDGVRRASDLFSQPYCLSCESVYERQGNHTISCKARCNNCSRVGPGFPCKNINEFFRHCNGCGKEFKNENCYTHHITSNFCKSSKRCEKCGVIWDVKDNNRNGREGHICSERYCTTCGSYHNPKRGCYIKPLVIKPPKGRYRIVAF
;
A
#
# COMPACT_ATOMS: atom_id res chain seq x y z
N MET A 1 -17.95 -6.16 -35.67
CA MET A 1 -18.80 -7.07 -34.85
C MET A 1 -17.97 -8.30 -34.49
N HIS A 2 -17.29 -8.30 -33.34
CA HIS A 2 -16.55 -9.48 -32.87
C HIS A 2 -17.53 -10.41 -32.14
N SER A 3 -17.67 -11.65 -32.61
CA SER A 3 -18.67 -12.59 -32.08
C SER A 3 -18.31 -13.01 -30.65
N ARG A 4 -19.26 -12.82 -29.73
CA ARG A 4 -19.14 -13.22 -28.30
C ARG A 4 -18.92 -14.74 -28.12
N SER A 5 -19.39 -15.57 -29.05
CA SER A 5 -19.28 -17.03 -28.96
C SER A 5 -17.84 -17.56 -29.06
N GLY A 6 -16.95 -16.89 -29.81
CA GLY A 6 -15.55 -17.31 -29.92
C GLY A 6 -14.74 -17.11 -28.65
N MET A 7 -15.05 -16.04 -27.89
CA MET A 7 -14.39 -15.73 -26.62
C MET A 7 -14.81 -16.69 -25.51
N ALA A 8 -16.10 -17.06 -25.43
CA ALA A 8 -16.60 -17.96 -24.40
C ALA A 8 -15.93 -19.34 -24.43
N ASN A 9 -15.78 -19.92 -25.62
CA ASN A 9 -15.10 -21.22 -25.78
C ASN A 9 -13.62 -21.14 -25.42
N ARG A 10 -12.96 -20.02 -25.73
CA ARG A 10 -11.58 -19.78 -25.35
C ARG A 10 -11.42 -19.67 -23.83
N PHE A 11 -12.26 -18.86 -23.16
CA PHE A 11 -12.20 -18.74 -21.70
C PHE A 11 -12.48 -20.06 -21.00
N LYS A 12 -13.43 -20.86 -21.50
CA LYS A 12 -13.68 -22.19 -20.96
C LYS A 12 -12.44 -23.08 -21.07
N LYS A 13 -11.80 -23.11 -22.24
CA LYS A 13 -10.56 -23.88 -22.43
C LYS A 13 -9.45 -23.38 -21.51
N ASP A 14 -9.19 -22.07 -21.49
CA ASP A 14 -8.16 -21.47 -20.65
C ASP A 14 -8.40 -21.77 -19.15
N THR A 15 -9.66 -21.85 -18.73
CA THR A 15 -10.05 -22.25 -17.36
C THR A 15 -9.75 -23.72 -17.09
N MET A 16 -10.11 -24.63 -18.00
CA MET A 16 -9.82 -26.06 -17.83
C MET A 16 -8.31 -26.32 -17.81
N ASP A 17 -7.55 -25.70 -18.71
CA ASP A 17 -6.09 -25.81 -18.78
C ASP A 17 -5.44 -25.30 -17.46
N LEU A 18 -5.96 -24.20 -16.88
CA LEU A 18 -5.52 -23.69 -15.58
C LEU A 18 -5.83 -24.68 -14.47
N MET A 19 -7.06 -25.18 -14.40
CA MET A 19 -7.51 -26.12 -13.37
C MET A 19 -6.67 -27.39 -13.38
N GLU A 20 -6.43 -27.99 -14.55
CA GLU A 20 -5.53 -29.13 -14.69
C GLU A 20 -4.11 -28.81 -14.22
N SER A 21 -3.60 -27.63 -14.59
CA SER A 21 -2.23 -27.20 -14.23
C SER A 21 -2.02 -27.03 -12.72
N VAL A 22 -3.07 -26.67 -11.98
CA VAL A 22 -3.03 -26.52 -10.51
C VAL A 22 -3.55 -27.76 -9.78
N GLY A 23 -3.92 -28.81 -10.50
CA GLY A 23 -4.47 -30.05 -9.93
C GLY A 23 -5.87 -29.91 -9.35
N ALA A 24 -6.65 -28.91 -9.79
CA ALA A 24 -8.03 -28.73 -9.37
C ALA A 24 -8.95 -29.76 -10.03
N PRO A 25 -9.79 -30.47 -9.25
CA PRO A 25 -10.80 -31.38 -9.80
C PRO A 25 -11.77 -30.58 -10.69
N LEU A 26 -12.19 -31.14 -11.81
CA LEU A 26 -13.05 -30.47 -12.79
C LEU A 26 -14.55 -30.70 -12.52
N ASP A 27 -14.87 -31.64 -11.64
CA ASP A 27 -16.21 -32.13 -11.33
C ASP A 27 -16.78 -31.56 -10.03
N ASN A 28 -16.04 -30.68 -9.35
CA ASN A 28 -16.54 -30.00 -8.16
C ASN A 28 -17.56 -28.90 -8.51
N ASP A 29 -18.66 -28.87 -7.75
CA ASP A 29 -19.71 -27.85 -7.85
C ASP A 29 -19.26 -26.47 -7.33
N SER A 30 -18.25 -26.44 -6.46
CA SER A 30 -17.68 -25.21 -5.89
C SER A 30 -16.21 -25.39 -5.51
N TYR A 31 -15.50 -24.27 -5.40
CA TYR A 31 -14.06 -24.22 -5.08
C TYR A 31 -13.86 -23.27 -3.90
N ASP A 32 -13.27 -23.78 -2.82
CA ASP A 32 -12.93 -22.97 -1.66
C ASP A 32 -11.75 -22.01 -1.96
N ALA A 33 -11.86 -20.78 -1.46
CA ALA A 33 -10.87 -19.74 -1.69
C ALA A 33 -9.55 -19.99 -0.94
N GLU A 34 -9.60 -20.55 0.26
CA GLU A 34 -8.41 -20.85 1.05
C GLU A 34 -7.64 -22.03 0.45
N GLU A 35 -8.34 -22.99 -0.14
CA GLU A 35 -7.75 -24.15 -0.80
C GLU A 35 -7.15 -23.82 -2.18
N TRP A 36 -7.91 -23.17 -3.07
CA TRP A 36 -7.55 -23.14 -4.49
C TRP A 36 -6.83 -21.87 -4.94
N ILE A 37 -7.06 -20.73 -4.29
CA ILE A 37 -6.39 -19.48 -4.66
C ILE A 37 -4.87 -19.56 -4.49
N PRO A 38 -4.31 -20.16 -3.42
CA PRO A 38 -2.87 -20.33 -3.31
C PRO A 38 -2.26 -20.99 -4.54
N SER A 39 -2.78 -22.16 -4.94
CA SER A 39 -2.28 -22.92 -6.09
C SER A 39 -2.33 -22.13 -7.40
N VAL A 40 -3.43 -21.40 -7.63
CA VAL A 40 -3.60 -20.55 -8.82
C VAL A 40 -2.61 -19.38 -8.81
N VAL A 41 -2.47 -18.69 -7.68
CA VAL A 41 -1.56 -17.54 -7.55
C VAL A 41 -0.11 -17.96 -7.70
N GLU A 42 0.31 -19.08 -7.08
CA GLU A 42 1.67 -19.58 -7.23
C GLU A 42 1.95 -20.00 -8.68
N TYR A 43 1.02 -20.70 -9.31
CA TYR A 43 1.16 -21.09 -10.73
C TYR A 43 1.33 -19.86 -11.63
N TRP A 44 0.51 -18.82 -11.47
CA TRP A 44 0.66 -17.60 -12.23
C TRP A 44 1.95 -16.84 -11.92
N ASN A 45 2.39 -16.82 -10.66
CA ASN A 45 3.66 -16.20 -10.27
C ASN A 45 4.86 -16.93 -10.90
N LEU A 46 4.79 -18.25 -11.11
CA LEU A 46 5.83 -19.02 -11.80
C LEU A 46 5.90 -18.71 -13.29
N LEU A 47 4.75 -18.51 -13.94
CA LEU A 47 4.68 -18.28 -15.38
C LEU A 47 4.99 -16.84 -15.79
N ASN A 48 4.74 -15.87 -14.91
CA ASN A 48 4.77 -14.46 -15.25
C ASN A 48 5.96 -13.73 -14.63
N LYS A 49 6.46 -12.70 -15.31
CA LYS A 49 7.51 -11.79 -14.80
C LYS A 49 6.94 -10.74 -13.82
N GLY A 50 6.05 -11.15 -12.92
CA GLY A 50 5.40 -10.26 -11.97
C GLY A 50 4.59 -11.03 -10.95
N TRP A 51 4.34 -10.37 -9.82
CA TRP A 51 3.69 -11.00 -8.68
C TRP A 51 2.19 -10.64 -8.64
N PHE A 52 1.34 -11.66 -8.58
CA PHE A 52 -0.09 -11.55 -8.40
C PHE A 52 -0.45 -11.58 -6.92
N LYS A 53 -1.43 -10.75 -6.54
CA LYS A 53 -2.10 -10.82 -5.24
C LYS A 53 -3.61 -10.75 -5.43
N VAL A 54 -4.30 -11.67 -4.79
CA VAL A 54 -5.77 -11.73 -4.78
C VAL A 54 -6.28 -11.02 -3.53
N PHE A 55 -7.34 -10.23 -3.72
CA PHE A 55 -8.09 -9.57 -2.66
C PHE A 55 -9.56 -9.91 -2.84
N ILE A 56 -10.16 -10.53 -1.83
CA ILE A 56 -11.59 -10.85 -1.79
C ILE A 56 -12.25 -9.90 -0.80
N PHE A 57 -13.24 -9.15 -1.27
CA PHE A 57 -14.11 -8.34 -0.44
C PHE A 57 -15.45 -9.04 -0.23
N GLY A 58 -16.10 -8.78 0.88
CA GLY A 58 -17.47 -9.22 1.15
C GLY A 58 -18.37 -8.03 1.44
N ASP A 59 -19.58 -8.32 1.92
CA ASP A 59 -20.60 -7.31 2.20
C ASP A 59 -20.26 -6.39 3.39
N LEU A 60 -19.23 -6.73 4.20
CA LEU A 60 -18.93 -6.04 5.44
C LEU A 60 -17.55 -5.36 5.41
N GLY A 61 -17.58 -4.03 5.59
CA GLY A 61 -16.41 -3.21 5.82
C GLY A 61 -15.63 -2.85 4.56
N ASP A 62 -14.55 -2.10 4.75
CA ASP A 62 -13.66 -1.64 3.69
C ASP A 62 -12.43 -2.52 3.52
N LYS A 63 -12.29 -3.58 4.31
CA LYS A 63 -11.13 -4.48 4.26
C LYS A 63 -11.44 -5.77 3.49
N PRO A 64 -10.46 -6.37 2.82
CA PRO A 64 -10.60 -7.69 2.25
C PRO A 64 -10.91 -8.70 3.36
N ILE A 65 -11.88 -9.59 3.12
CA ILE A 65 -12.19 -10.73 3.98
C ILE A 65 -11.16 -11.86 3.80
N TYR A 66 -10.54 -11.93 2.62
CA TYR A 66 -9.46 -12.85 2.31
C TYR A 66 -8.46 -12.20 1.36
N LYS A 67 -7.18 -12.58 1.49
CA LYS A 67 -6.11 -12.13 0.59
C LYS A 67 -4.99 -13.16 0.54
N TYR A 68 -4.46 -13.40 -0.65
CA TYR A 68 -3.33 -14.30 -0.85
C TYR A 68 -2.37 -13.75 -1.90
N GLY A 69 -1.07 -13.91 -1.65
CA GLY A 69 0.01 -13.42 -2.50
C GLY A 69 0.93 -12.42 -1.78
N PRO A 70 2.10 -12.12 -2.36
CA PRO A 70 3.14 -11.36 -1.69
C PRO A 70 2.78 -9.88 -1.51
N ASP A 71 3.26 -9.26 -0.43
CA ASP A 71 2.99 -7.83 -0.16
C ASP A 71 3.50 -6.88 -1.23
N ASN A 72 4.55 -7.28 -1.95
CA ASN A 72 5.20 -6.51 -3.01
C ASN A 72 4.75 -6.95 -4.42
N PHE A 73 3.43 -7.04 -4.60
CA PHE A 73 2.77 -7.44 -5.84
C PHE A 73 2.80 -6.35 -6.91
N ASP A 74 2.67 -6.78 -8.17
CA ASP A 74 2.59 -5.93 -9.37
C ASP A 74 1.17 -5.95 -9.97
N ASN A 75 0.48 -7.09 -9.83
CA ASN A 75 -0.85 -7.32 -10.38
C ASN A 75 -1.83 -7.67 -9.26
N SER A 76 -2.96 -6.98 -9.21
CA SER A 76 -4.04 -7.28 -8.27
C SER A 76 -5.22 -7.94 -8.96
N ILE A 77 -5.72 -9.01 -8.37
CA ILE A 77 -7.00 -9.61 -8.73
C ILE A 77 -7.98 -9.29 -7.61
N ILE A 78 -9.11 -8.70 -7.97
CA ILE A 78 -10.09 -8.22 -7.00
C ILE A 78 -11.36 -9.00 -7.24
N LEU A 79 -11.83 -9.69 -6.21
CA LEU A 79 -13.07 -10.44 -6.22
C LEU A 79 -14.03 -9.86 -5.17
N TYR A 80 -15.31 -9.91 -5.47
CA TYR A 80 -16.37 -9.60 -4.52
C TYR A 80 -17.16 -10.88 -4.27
N TYR A 81 -17.24 -11.31 -3.01
CA TYR A 81 -17.95 -12.50 -2.61
C TYR A 81 -19.31 -12.15 -2.02
N THR A 82 -20.38 -12.60 -2.66
CA THR A 82 -21.74 -12.45 -2.17
C THR A 82 -22.59 -13.63 -2.62
N LYS A 83 -23.49 -14.11 -1.75
CA LYS A 83 -24.44 -15.20 -2.07
C LYS A 83 -23.76 -16.43 -2.71
N GLU A 84 -22.66 -16.89 -2.12
CA GLU A 84 -21.90 -18.05 -2.60
C GLU A 84 -21.30 -17.90 -4.01
N HIS A 85 -21.15 -16.66 -4.50
CA HIS A 85 -20.57 -16.36 -5.81
C HIS A 85 -19.43 -15.34 -5.71
N PHE A 86 -18.43 -15.49 -6.59
CA PHE A 86 -17.34 -14.52 -6.77
C PHE A 86 -17.54 -13.71 -8.04
N ASP A 87 -17.71 -12.40 -7.88
CA ASP A 87 -17.73 -11.45 -8.97
C ASP A 87 -16.35 -10.82 -9.19
N GLY A 88 -15.89 -10.82 -10.44
CA GLY A 88 -14.65 -10.13 -10.82
C GLY A 88 -14.83 -8.61 -10.79
N VAL A 89 -13.99 -7.92 -10.02
CA VAL A 89 -14.02 -6.47 -9.87
C VAL A 89 -12.83 -5.85 -10.59
N ARG A 90 -13.10 -4.87 -11.46
CA ARG A 90 -12.04 -4.23 -12.25
C ARG A 90 -11.16 -3.30 -11.41
N ARG A 91 -11.74 -2.51 -10.49
CA ARG A 91 -11.03 -1.60 -9.60
C ARG A 91 -11.67 -1.62 -8.22
N ALA A 92 -10.85 -1.65 -7.16
CA ALA A 92 -11.36 -1.63 -5.79
C ALA A 92 -12.23 -0.39 -5.51
N SER A 93 -11.91 0.75 -6.13
CA SER A 93 -12.71 1.98 -6.00
C SER A 93 -14.16 1.82 -6.48
N ASP A 94 -14.43 0.87 -7.39
CA ASP A 94 -15.77 0.60 -7.90
C ASP A 94 -16.66 -0.04 -6.81
N LEU A 95 -16.07 -0.69 -5.79
CA LEU A 95 -16.80 -1.25 -4.64
C LEU A 95 -17.21 -0.18 -3.63
N PHE A 96 -16.36 0.82 -3.42
CA PHE A 96 -16.51 1.79 -2.33
C PHE A 96 -17.03 3.16 -2.75
N SER A 97 -17.16 3.40 -4.07
CA SER A 97 -17.44 4.73 -4.62
C SER A 97 -16.44 5.81 -4.15
N GLN A 98 -15.25 5.37 -3.72
CA GLN A 98 -14.15 6.18 -3.21
C GLN A 98 -12.84 5.58 -3.67
N PRO A 99 -11.77 6.39 -3.86
CA PRO A 99 -10.45 5.85 -4.10
C PRO A 99 -10.02 4.88 -2.99
N TYR A 100 -9.55 3.69 -3.40
CA TYR A 100 -9.12 2.64 -2.48
C TYR A 100 -7.67 2.24 -2.74
N CYS A 101 -6.88 2.13 -1.69
CA CYS A 101 -5.49 1.67 -1.78
C CYS A 101 -5.38 0.22 -1.31
N LEU A 102 -5.12 -0.70 -2.23
CA LEU A 102 -4.92 -2.12 -1.91
C LEU A 102 -3.71 -2.36 -1.00
N SER A 103 -2.65 -1.56 -1.11
CA SER A 103 -1.47 -1.72 -0.25
C SER A 103 -1.68 -1.19 1.18
N CYS A 104 -2.57 -0.21 1.35
CA CYS A 104 -2.91 0.32 2.68
C CYS A 104 -4.15 -0.34 3.27
N GLU A 105 -4.95 -0.99 2.43
CA GLU A 105 -6.24 -1.60 2.75
C GLU A 105 -7.20 -0.58 3.38
N SER A 106 -7.39 0.55 2.68
CA SER A 106 -8.21 1.65 3.16
C SER A 106 -8.72 2.53 2.01
N VAL A 107 -9.94 3.06 2.17
CA VAL A 107 -10.44 4.19 1.39
C VAL A 107 -9.67 5.47 1.70
N TYR A 108 -9.63 6.41 0.76
CA TYR A 108 -9.06 7.74 0.98
C TYR A 108 -9.74 8.81 0.13
N GLU A 109 -9.81 10.03 0.67
CA GLU A 109 -10.47 11.15 -0.01
C GLU A 109 -9.60 11.79 -1.10
N ARG A 110 -8.34 12.06 -0.77
CA ARG A 110 -7.43 12.86 -1.62
C ARG A 110 -6.17 12.08 -1.94
N GLN A 111 -5.94 11.84 -3.23
CA GLN A 111 -4.75 11.15 -3.74
C GLN A 111 -3.46 11.77 -3.23
N GLY A 112 -3.34 13.11 -3.25
CA GLY A 112 -2.13 13.81 -2.82
C GLY A 112 -1.76 13.51 -1.37
N ASN A 113 -2.74 13.53 -0.47
CA ASN A 113 -2.53 13.24 0.95
C ASN A 113 -2.16 11.77 1.16
N HIS A 114 -2.90 10.87 0.51
CA HIS A 114 -2.66 9.44 0.65
C HIS A 114 -1.28 9.04 0.14
N THR A 115 -0.87 9.58 -1.02
CA THR A 115 0.44 9.32 -1.63
C THR A 115 1.57 9.52 -0.61
N ILE A 116 1.52 10.58 0.20
CA ILE A 116 2.57 10.90 1.19
C ILE A 116 2.71 9.82 2.27
N SER A 117 1.57 9.29 2.76
CA SER A 117 1.51 8.32 3.87
C SER A 117 1.33 6.86 3.40
N CYS A 118 1.28 6.61 2.09
CA CYS A 118 1.00 5.29 1.55
C CYS A 118 2.13 4.31 1.92
N LYS A 119 1.76 3.09 2.36
CA LYS A 119 2.71 2.01 2.67
C LYS A 119 3.52 1.58 1.46
N ALA A 120 2.92 1.62 0.28
CA ALA A 120 3.59 1.33 -0.98
C ALA A 120 4.25 2.57 -1.61
N ARG A 121 4.78 3.48 -0.79
CA ARG A 121 5.57 4.62 -1.24
C ARG A 121 7.06 4.33 -1.14
N CYS A 122 7.82 4.68 -2.18
CA CYS A 122 9.26 4.75 -2.07
C CYS A 122 9.72 6.08 -1.46
N ASN A 123 10.36 6.05 -0.29
CA ASN A 123 10.90 7.27 0.35
C ASN A 123 12.07 7.92 -0.43
N ASN A 124 12.69 7.18 -1.34
CA ASN A 124 13.82 7.67 -2.13
C ASN A 124 13.39 8.38 -3.42
N CYS A 125 12.39 7.87 -4.13
CA CYS A 125 11.94 8.44 -5.41
C CYS A 125 10.47 8.91 -5.42
N SER A 126 9.75 8.83 -4.29
CA SER A 126 8.35 9.26 -4.08
C SER A 126 7.25 8.56 -4.85
N ARG A 127 7.58 7.69 -5.81
CA ARG A 127 6.58 6.87 -6.52
C ARG A 127 5.82 5.97 -5.56
N VAL A 128 4.56 5.72 -5.91
CA VAL A 128 3.59 4.98 -5.10
C VAL A 128 2.86 3.96 -5.95
N GLY A 129 2.53 2.80 -5.37
CA GLY A 129 1.65 1.79 -5.96
C GLY A 129 2.26 0.39 -5.94
N PRO A 130 1.68 -0.55 -6.71
CA PRO A 130 2.23 -1.89 -6.90
C PRO A 130 3.72 -1.83 -7.30
N GLY A 131 4.52 -2.76 -6.78
CA GLY A 131 5.97 -2.80 -7.00
C GLY A 131 6.80 -1.81 -6.16
N PHE A 132 6.18 -1.01 -5.29
CA PHE A 132 6.86 -0.10 -4.35
C PHE A 132 6.68 -0.50 -2.88
N PRO A 133 7.61 -0.18 -1.96
CA PRO A 133 8.85 0.58 -2.14
C PRO A 133 9.83 -0.08 -3.14
N CYS A 134 10.66 0.73 -3.83
CA CYS A 134 11.60 0.19 -4.81
C CYS A 134 12.47 -0.90 -4.21
N LYS A 135 12.47 -2.08 -4.84
CA LYS A 135 13.30 -3.22 -4.44
C LYS A 135 14.77 -2.94 -4.76
N ASN A 136 15.66 -3.55 -3.98
CA ASN A 136 17.08 -3.62 -4.33
C ASN A 136 17.22 -4.55 -5.53
N ILE A 137 17.87 -4.08 -6.59
CA ILE A 137 18.09 -4.86 -7.82
C ILE A 137 19.57 -4.82 -8.13
N ASN A 138 20.18 -6.01 -8.23
CA ASN A 138 21.60 -6.21 -8.50
C ASN A 138 22.51 -5.60 -7.42
N GLU A 139 23.81 -5.50 -7.72
CA GLU A 139 24.81 -4.78 -6.93
C GLU A 139 24.81 -3.25 -7.19
N PHE A 140 23.74 -2.72 -7.78
CA PHE A 140 23.67 -1.29 -8.08
C PHE A 140 23.70 -0.48 -6.79
N PHE A 141 24.60 0.49 -6.72
CA PHE A 141 24.65 1.46 -5.63
C PHE A 141 25.02 2.84 -6.16
N ARG A 142 24.14 3.82 -5.95
CA ARG A 142 24.41 5.23 -6.27
C ARG A 142 24.00 6.12 -5.11
N HIS A 143 24.82 7.15 -4.89
CA HIS A 143 24.57 8.20 -3.92
C HIS A 143 24.18 9.49 -4.65
N CYS A 144 23.16 10.19 -4.17
CA CYS A 144 22.77 11.50 -4.71
C CYS A 144 23.39 12.64 -3.89
N ASN A 145 24.40 13.30 -4.44
CA ASN A 145 25.10 14.42 -3.79
C ASN A 145 24.16 15.60 -3.44
N GLY A 146 23.05 15.77 -4.15
CA GLY A 146 22.10 16.87 -3.91
C GLY A 146 21.20 16.68 -2.66
N CYS A 147 21.02 15.44 -2.20
CA CYS A 147 20.09 15.15 -1.12
C CYS A 147 20.56 14.10 -0.11
N GLY A 148 21.74 13.49 -0.30
CA GLY A 148 22.32 12.50 0.62
C GLY A 148 21.67 11.11 0.60
N LYS A 149 20.74 10.86 -0.35
CA LYS A 149 20.03 9.58 -0.46
C LYS A 149 20.85 8.54 -1.23
N GLU A 150 20.67 7.29 -0.85
CA GLU A 150 21.31 6.12 -1.44
C GLU A 150 20.28 5.27 -2.19
N PHE A 151 20.67 4.77 -3.36
CA PHE A 151 19.80 4.07 -4.28
C PHE A 151 20.41 2.71 -4.64
N LYS A 152 19.62 1.66 -4.45
CA LYS A 152 19.98 0.27 -4.77
C LYS A 152 19.27 -0.26 -6.02
N ASN A 153 18.79 0.66 -6.85
CA ASN A 153 17.98 0.39 -8.02
C ASN A 153 18.15 1.54 -9.01
N GLU A 154 18.63 1.25 -10.21
CA GLU A 154 18.90 2.26 -11.23
C GLU A 154 17.65 3.03 -11.65
N ASN A 155 16.54 2.33 -11.86
CA ASN A 155 15.27 2.96 -12.21
C ASN A 155 14.79 3.92 -11.11
N CYS A 156 15.01 3.57 -9.83
CA CYS A 156 14.75 4.44 -8.69
C CYS A 156 15.61 5.71 -8.72
N TYR A 157 16.91 5.56 -8.96
CA TYR A 157 17.86 6.68 -9.04
C TYR A 157 17.56 7.59 -10.23
N THR A 158 17.39 7.03 -11.42
CA THR A 158 17.09 7.78 -12.64
C THR A 158 15.80 8.56 -12.49
N HIS A 159 14.73 7.94 -11.99
CA HIS A 159 13.48 8.67 -11.73
C HIS A 159 13.66 9.77 -10.69
N HIS A 160 14.42 9.52 -9.62
CA HIS A 160 14.69 10.53 -8.59
C HIS A 160 15.38 11.78 -9.16
N ILE A 161 16.36 11.59 -10.05
CA ILE A 161 17.06 12.70 -10.70
C ILE A 161 16.16 13.41 -11.72
N THR A 162 15.48 12.68 -12.60
CA THR A 162 14.65 13.28 -13.65
C THR A 162 13.43 14.02 -13.09
N SER A 163 12.83 13.52 -12.01
CA SER A 163 11.72 14.19 -11.31
C SER A 163 12.16 15.36 -10.42
N ASN A 164 13.47 15.61 -10.26
CA ASN A 164 14.01 16.58 -9.31
C ASN A 164 13.55 16.38 -7.85
N PHE A 165 13.20 15.16 -7.45
CA PHE A 165 12.70 14.88 -6.11
C PHE A 165 13.75 15.16 -5.00
N CYS A 166 15.03 15.20 -5.35
CA CYS A 166 16.11 15.63 -4.45
C CYS A 166 15.90 17.02 -3.83
N LYS A 167 15.15 17.91 -4.50
CA LYS A 167 14.89 19.27 -4.03
C LYS A 167 13.85 19.32 -2.92
N SER A 168 12.90 18.40 -2.90
CA SER A 168 11.81 18.36 -1.93
C SER A 168 12.10 17.44 -0.75
N SER A 169 13.02 16.49 -0.88
CA SER A 169 13.32 15.57 0.21
C SER A 169 14.80 15.20 0.30
N LYS A 170 15.35 15.32 1.51
CA LYS A 170 16.76 15.09 1.82
C LYS A 170 16.91 14.02 2.89
N ARG A 171 18.09 13.41 2.96
CA ARG A 171 18.51 12.47 3.99
C ARG A 171 19.60 13.13 4.83
N CYS A 172 19.49 13.04 6.14
CA CYS A 172 20.55 13.49 7.04
C CYS A 172 21.68 12.47 7.07
N GLU A 173 22.92 12.91 6.86
CA GLU A 173 24.10 12.03 6.91
C GLU A 173 24.39 11.50 8.32
N LYS A 174 24.04 12.26 9.37
CA LYS A 174 24.33 11.90 10.76
C LYS A 174 23.37 10.86 11.33
N CYS A 175 22.07 11.02 11.07
CA CYS A 175 21.03 10.17 11.68
C CYS A 175 20.25 9.32 10.65
N GLY A 176 20.52 9.47 9.35
CA GLY A 176 19.88 8.72 8.28
C GLY A 176 18.41 9.10 8.02
N VAL A 177 17.82 10.01 8.81
CA VAL A 177 16.42 10.43 8.67
C VAL A 177 16.20 11.10 7.32
N ILE A 178 15.17 10.64 6.61
CA ILE A 178 14.65 11.31 5.41
C ILE A 178 13.61 12.34 5.85
N TRP A 179 13.78 13.57 5.40
CA TRP A 179 12.95 14.70 5.76
C TRP A 179 12.44 15.43 4.52
N ASP A 180 11.27 16.06 4.65
CA ASP A 180 10.71 16.95 3.63
C ASP A 180 11.22 18.38 3.85
N VAL A 181 11.74 18.97 2.78
CA VAL A 181 12.39 20.29 2.80
C VAL A 181 11.42 21.39 3.13
N LYS A 182 10.22 21.35 2.55
CA LYS A 182 9.20 22.38 2.79
C LYS A 182 8.78 22.34 4.25
N ASP A 183 8.51 21.16 4.79
CA ASP A 183 8.01 20.99 6.16
C ASP A 183 9.06 21.35 7.22
N ASN A 184 10.33 21.03 6.98
CA ASN A 184 11.40 21.34 7.92
C ASN A 184 11.94 22.77 7.78
N ASN A 185 11.53 23.49 6.74
CA ASN A 185 11.83 24.93 6.60
C ASN A 185 10.66 25.83 7.02
N ARG A 186 9.53 25.26 7.46
CA ARG A 186 8.41 26.04 7.98
C ARG A 186 8.83 26.85 9.20
N ASN A 187 8.20 28.00 9.39
CA ASN A 187 8.39 28.88 10.55
C ASN A 187 9.85 29.33 10.75
N GLY A 188 10.57 29.61 9.65
CA GLY A 188 11.94 30.13 9.68
C GLY A 188 13.01 29.12 10.06
N ARG A 189 12.67 27.82 10.08
CA ARG A 189 13.66 26.76 10.31
C ARG A 189 14.55 26.57 9.09
N GLU A 190 15.79 26.17 9.32
CA GLU A 190 16.77 25.90 8.26
C GLU A 190 17.00 24.38 8.10
N GLY A 191 15.91 23.62 8.06
CA GLY A 191 15.92 22.20 7.76
C GLY A 191 15.92 21.28 8.99
N HIS A 192 16.39 20.06 8.77
CA HIS A 192 16.38 19.00 9.77
C HIS A 192 17.44 19.21 10.85
N ILE A 193 17.04 19.09 12.12
CA ILE A 193 17.91 19.05 13.28
C ILE A 193 17.81 17.67 13.91
N CYS A 194 18.95 17.01 14.10
CA CYS A 194 19.00 15.67 14.67
C CYS A 194 18.41 15.63 16.09
N SER A 195 17.74 14.52 16.39
CA SER A 195 17.05 14.25 17.66
C SER A 195 15.76 15.04 17.91
N GLU A 196 15.46 16.11 17.17
CA GLU A 196 14.19 16.80 17.35
C GLU A 196 12.99 15.93 16.97
N ARG A 197 11.89 16.10 17.69
CA ARG A 197 10.62 15.40 17.42
C ARG A 197 9.53 16.41 17.12
N TYR A 198 8.75 16.14 16.07
CA TYR A 198 7.56 16.91 15.76
C TYR A 198 6.42 16.55 16.71
N CYS A 199 5.81 17.54 17.34
CA CYS A 199 4.59 17.36 18.11
C CYS A 199 3.39 17.84 17.27
N THR A 200 2.50 16.91 16.96
CA THR A 200 1.27 17.18 16.19
C THR A 200 0.31 18.10 16.92
N THR A 201 0.35 18.13 18.26
CA THR A 201 -0.53 18.95 19.08
C THR A 201 -0.14 20.42 19.08
N CYS A 202 1.16 20.75 19.18
CA CYS A 202 1.63 22.14 19.12
C CYS A 202 1.99 22.59 17.70
N GLY A 203 2.13 21.66 16.75
CA GLY A 203 2.56 21.95 15.39
C GLY A 203 4.04 22.36 15.27
N SER A 204 4.90 21.94 16.20
CA SER A 204 6.31 22.36 16.24
C SER A 204 7.27 21.22 16.59
N TYR A 205 8.54 21.43 16.26
CA TYR A 205 9.64 20.51 16.58
C TYR A 205 10.25 20.88 17.93
N HIS A 206 10.52 19.85 18.75
CA HIS A 206 11.09 20.01 20.07
C HIS A 206 12.32 19.12 20.25
N ASN A 207 13.32 19.65 20.93
CA ASN A 207 14.43 18.86 21.44
C ASN A 207 13.90 17.91 22.54
N PRO A 208 14.26 16.61 22.52
CA PRO A 208 13.84 15.64 23.54
C PRO A 208 14.18 16.08 24.97
N LYS A 209 15.29 16.81 25.17
CA LYS A 209 15.70 17.31 26.48
C LYS A 209 14.81 18.44 27.00
N ARG A 210 14.30 19.31 26.11
CA ARG A 210 13.41 20.42 26.45
C ARG A 210 11.96 19.96 26.56
N GLY A 211 11.58 18.95 25.78
CA GLY A 211 10.23 18.39 25.72
C GLY A 211 9.24 19.33 25.02
N CYS A 212 8.00 18.85 24.90
CA CYS A 212 6.88 19.70 24.50
C CYS A 212 6.27 20.34 25.76
N TYR A 213 5.99 21.64 25.72
CA TYR A 213 5.37 22.37 26.84
C TYR A 213 3.86 22.11 26.98
N ILE A 214 3.26 21.33 26.08
CA ILE A 214 1.87 20.91 26.21
C ILE A 214 1.77 19.91 27.35
N LYS A 215 1.04 20.29 28.40
CA LYS A 215 0.77 19.41 29.54
C LYS A 215 -0.02 18.19 29.05
N PRO A 216 0.38 16.95 29.42
CA PRO A 216 -0.42 15.77 29.18
C PRO A 216 -1.83 15.96 29.75
N LEU A 217 -2.85 15.49 29.04
CA LEU A 217 -4.21 15.49 29.57
C LEU A 217 -4.22 14.61 30.83
N VAL A 218 -4.56 15.20 31.96
CA VAL A 218 -4.83 14.44 33.18
C VAL A 218 -6.11 13.66 32.93
N ILE A 219 -6.00 12.33 32.78
CA ILE A 219 -7.17 11.45 32.68
C ILE A 219 -7.95 11.64 33.98
N LYS A 220 -9.11 12.30 33.89
CA LYS A 220 -9.99 12.40 35.05
C LYS A 220 -10.34 10.98 35.48
N PRO A 221 -10.25 10.64 36.78
CA PRO A 221 -10.66 9.33 37.25
C PRO A 221 -12.08 9.05 36.75
N PRO A 222 -12.38 7.81 36.34
CA PRO A 222 -13.69 7.47 35.81
C PRO A 222 -14.74 7.95 36.81
N LYS A 223 -15.62 8.86 36.37
CA LYS A 223 -16.81 9.22 37.14
C LYS A 223 -17.53 7.89 37.39
N GLY A 224 -17.76 7.55 38.66
CA GLY A 224 -18.37 6.29 39.06
C GLY A 224 -19.65 6.02 38.26
N ARG A 225 -19.91 4.73 38.01
CA ARG A 225 -21.02 4.15 37.22
C ARG A 225 -22.18 5.14 37.02
N TYR A 226 -22.35 5.63 35.79
CA TYR A 226 -23.57 6.31 35.40
C TYR A 226 -24.75 5.37 35.63
N ARG A 227 -25.68 5.76 36.52
CA ARG A 227 -27.01 5.16 36.52
C ARG A 227 -27.74 5.74 35.32
N ILE A 228 -27.92 4.93 34.28
CA ILE A 228 -28.91 5.24 33.25
C ILE A 228 -30.26 5.14 33.96
N VAL A 229 -30.91 6.28 34.17
CA VAL A 229 -32.32 6.32 34.57
C VAL A 229 -33.09 6.47 33.27
N ALA A 230 -33.68 5.37 32.81
CA ALA A 230 -34.69 5.40 31.77
C ALA A 230 -36.06 5.59 32.44
N PHE A 231 -36.86 6.51 31.90
CA PHE A 231 -38.28 6.66 32.21
C PHE A 231 -39.09 5.97 31.11
#